data_AF-A0A7X7KVI7-F1
#
_entry.id   AF-A0A7X7KVI7-F1
#
_cell.length_a   1.000
_cell.length_b   1.000
_cell.length_c   1.000
_cell.angle_alpha   90.00
_cell.angle_beta   90.00
_cell.angle_gamma   90.00
#
_symmetry.space_group_name_H-M   'P 1'
#
loop_
_entity.id
_entity.type
_entity.pdbx_description
1 polymer ?
#
loop_
_entity_poly.entity_id
_entity_poly.type
_entity_poly.pdbx_seq_one_letter_code
_entity_poly.pdbx_strand_id
1 'polypeptide(L)'
;MTLAYDTETAQSTLRFYVNGSMILSNSVAGLALRPSLSGRPMVIGGQTHSTWPNTAPTRLYAGWIDEARISTVPRSEAWLAASYRSQMPGNTLLDFGGIEPPPGTLLYLR
;
A
#
# COMPACT_ATOMS: atom_id res chain seq x y z
N MET A 1 3.12 1.02 5.49
CA MET A 1 3.51 -0.41 5.42
C MET A 1 2.92 -1.03 4.16
N THR A 2 3.51 -2.10 3.64
CA THR A 2 2.97 -2.81 2.46
C THR A 2 3.06 -4.32 2.65
N LEU A 3 1.99 -5.01 2.24
CA LEU A 3 1.98 -6.46 2.08
C LEU A 3 1.96 -6.77 0.57
N ALA A 4 2.95 -7.53 0.09
CA ALA A 4 2.96 -8.03 -1.28
C ALA A 4 2.74 -9.54 -1.28
N TYR A 5 1.93 -10.01 -2.22
CA TYR A 5 1.60 -11.42 -2.39
C TYR A 5 1.83 -11.80 -3.84
N ASP A 6 2.74 -12.75 -4.05
CA ASP A 6 3.08 -13.28 -5.37
C ASP A 6 2.80 -14.78 -5.40
N THR A 7 2.17 -15.25 -6.48
CA THR A 7 1.91 -16.66 -6.72
C THR A 7 2.69 -17.13 -7.94
N GLU A 8 3.52 -18.14 -7.73
CA GLU A 8 4.03 -18.99 -8.80
C GLU A 8 3.22 -20.30 -8.83
N THR A 9 3.40 -21.10 -9.88
CA THR A 9 2.55 -22.26 -10.20
C THR A 9 2.39 -23.28 -9.05
N ALA A 10 3.36 -23.34 -8.11
CA ALA A 10 3.33 -24.27 -6.97
C ALA A 10 3.72 -23.64 -5.63
N GLN A 11 4.04 -22.36 -5.59
CA GLN A 11 4.50 -21.67 -4.39
C GLN A 11 3.90 -20.28 -4.35
N SER A 12 3.72 -19.76 -3.14
CA SER A 12 3.39 -18.35 -2.99
C SER A 12 4.28 -17.72 -1.93
N THR A 13 4.63 -16.47 -2.21
CA THR A 13 5.53 -15.69 -1.38
C THR A 13 4.78 -14.46 -0.87
N LEU A 14 4.79 -14.30 0.45
CA LEU A 14 4.29 -13.12 1.11
C LEU A 14 5.48 -12.31 1.63
N ARG A 15 5.53 -11.03 1.25
CA ARG A 15 6.58 -10.10 1.66
C ARG A 15 5.96 -8.93 2.42
N PHE A 16 6.55 -8.60 3.55
CA PHE A 16 6.12 -7.48 4.39
C PHE A 16 7.17 -6.38 4.38
N TYR A 17 6.72 -5.17 4.08
CA TYR A 17 7.55 -3.99 3.98
C TYR A 17 7.09 -2.93 4.98
N VAL A 18 8.04 -2.34 5.69
CA VAL A 18 7.82 -1.18 6.56
C VAL A 18 8.78 -0.10 6.11
N ASN A 19 8.27 1.13 5.95
CA ASN A 19 9.07 2.28 5.53
C ASN A 19 9.89 2.01 4.25
N GLY A 20 9.24 1.37 3.26
CA GLY A 20 9.84 1.07 1.96
C GLY A 20 10.92 -0.03 1.96
N SER A 21 11.21 -0.67 3.09
CA SER A 21 12.19 -1.75 3.21
C SER A 21 11.51 -3.08 3.54
N MET A 22 11.96 -4.18 2.93
CA MET A 22 11.47 -5.51 3.24
C MET A 22 11.97 -5.95 4.61
N ILE A 23 11.05 -6.31 5.50
CA ILE A 23 11.38 -6.80 6.84
C ILE A 23 11.09 -8.28 7.04
N LEU A 24 10.27 -8.88 6.15
CA LEU A 24 9.97 -10.30 6.17
C LEU A 24 9.66 -10.80 4.76
N SER A 25 10.15 -12.01 4.45
CA SER A 25 9.72 -12.79 3.29
C SER A 25 9.47 -14.23 3.74
N ASN A 26 8.31 -14.78 3.38
CA ASN A 26 7.99 -16.18 3.65
C ASN A 26 7.38 -16.81 2.39
N SER A 27 7.96 -17.94 1.98
CA SER A 27 7.52 -18.72 0.82
C SER A 27 6.97 -20.06 1.31
N VAL A 28 5.77 -20.39 0.88
CA VAL A 28 5.11 -21.67 1.21
C VAL A 28 4.78 -22.43 -0.07
N ALA A 29 4.77 -23.76 0.02
CA ALA A 29 4.18 -24.60 -1.02
C ALA A 29 2.66 -24.36 -1.08
N GLY A 30 2.13 -24.14 -2.28
CA GLY A 30 0.73 -23.77 -2.49
C GLY A 30 0.41 -22.31 -2.12
N LEU A 31 -0.87 -22.04 -1.81
CA LEU A 31 -1.39 -20.69 -1.55
C LEU A 31 -1.28 -20.30 -0.06
N ALA A 32 -0.50 -19.25 0.25
CA ALA A 32 -0.40 -18.65 1.58
C ALA A 32 -1.67 -17.89 1.97
N LEU A 33 -2.33 -17.25 1.00
CA LEU A 33 -3.64 -16.64 1.18
C LEU A 33 -4.67 -17.55 0.54
N ARG A 34 -5.60 -18.08 1.34
CA ARG A 34 -6.74 -18.83 0.81
C ARG A 34 -7.78 -17.84 0.31
N PRO A 35 -8.33 -17.99 -0.90
CA PRO A 35 -9.48 -17.20 -1.32
C PRO A 35 -10.59 -17.38 -0.28
N SER A 36 -11.14 -16.27 0.21
CA SER A 36 -12.25 -16.35 1.16
C SER A 36 -13.42 -17.00 0.45
N LEU A 37 -13.82 -18.20 0.90
CA LEU A 37 -15.03 -18.87 0.42
C LEU A 37 -16.32 -18.16 0.88
N SER A 38 -16.18 -17.06 1.62
CA SER A 38 -17.29 -16.27 2.17
C SER A 38 -17.24 -14.85 1.61
N GLY A 39 -18.40 -14.31 1.22
CA GLY A 39 -18.58 -12.91 0.81
C GLY A 39 -18.41 -11.93 1.97
N ARG A 40 -17.28 -12.00 2.69
CA ARG A 40 -16.93 -11.07 3.77
C ARG A 40 -16.58 -9.72 3.17
N PRO A 41 -17.02 -8.60 3.77
CA PRO A 41 -16.61 -7.29 3.32
C PRO A 41 -15.11 -7.09 3.58
N MET A 42 -14.47 -6.33 2.69
CA MET A 42 -13.14 -5.78 2.92
C MET A 42 -13.24 -4.70 4.00
N VAL A 43 -12.36 -4.77 5.01
CA VAL A 43 -12.30 -3.80 6.10
C VAL A 43 -10.90 -3.20 6.14
N ILE A 44 -10.82 -1.87 6.22
CA ILE A 44 -9.58 -1.13 6.49
C ILE A 44 -9.64 -0.65 7.94
N GLY A 45 -8.53 -0.80 8.68
CA GLY A 45 -8.46 -0.38 10.09
C GLY A 45 -9.15 -1.33 11.08
N GLY A 46 -9.36 -2.60 10.72
CA GLY A 46 -9.91 -3.59 11.64
C GLY A 46 -9.96 -5.00 11.05
N GLN A 47 -10.26 -5.99 11.88
CA GLN A 47 -10.48 -7.38 11.46
C GLN A 47 -11.96 -7.57 11.10
N THR A 48 -12.21 -8.01 9.86
CA THR A 48 -13.56 -8.36 9.38
C THR A 48 -14.13 -9.55 10.16
N HIS A 49 -15.42 -9.51 10.51
CA HIS A 49 -16.12 -10.61 11.17
C HIS A 49 -17.07 -11.35 10.21
N SER A 50 -17.62 -12.48 10.66
CA SER A 50 -18.57 -13.31 9.90
C SER A 50 -19.73 -12.50 9.33
N THR A 51 -20.04 -12.74 8.06
CA THR A 51 -21.25 -12.23 7.40
C THR A 51 -22.52 -12.88 7.97
N TRP A 52 -22.39 -14.07 8.58
CA TRP A 52 -23.49 -14.82 9.20
C TRP A 52 -23.04 -15.61 10.45
N PRO A 53 -23.60 -15.32 11.65
CA PRO A 53 -24.42 -14.16 11.95
C PRO A 53 -23.63 -12.86 11.75
N ASN A 54 -24.28 -11.83 11.19
CA ASN A 54 -23.64 -10.54 10.95
C ASN A 54 -23.19 -9.92 12.28
N THR A 55 -21.93 -9.57 12.35
CA THR A 55 -21.29 -9.07 13.56
C THR A 55 -20.29 -7.99 13.15
N ALA A 56 -20.19 -6.95 13.97
CA ALA A 56 -19.32 -5.82 13.68
C ALA A 56 -17.84 -6.22 13.57
N PRO A 57 -17.02 -5.49 12.79
CA PRO A 57 -15.58 -5.66 12.79
C PRO A 57 -15.00 -5.56 14.21
N THR A 58 -13.96 -6.34 14.47
CA THR A 58 -13.27 -6.38 15.77
C THR A 58 -11.82 -5.94 15.61
N ARG A 59 -11.08 -5.77 16.72
CA ARG A 59 -9.67 -5.35 16.71
C ARG A 59 -9.45 -4.08 15.88
N LEU A 60 -10.27 -3.07 16.18
CA LEU A 60 -10.24 -1.79 15.48
C LEU A 60 -8.91 -1.09 15.74
N TYR A 61 -8.37 -0.45 14.69
CA TYR A 61 -7.20 0.39 14.79
C TYR A 61 -7.60 1.75 15.37
N ALA A 62 -7.03 2.10 16.52
CA ALA A 62 -7.27 3.36 17.21
C ALA A 62 -6.27 4.44 16.75
N GLY A 63 -6.29 4.75 15.45
CA GLY A 63 -5.39 5.74 14.85
C GLY A 63 -5.91 6.24 13.51
N TRP A 64 -5.13 7.11 12.86
CA TRP A 64 -5.48 7.68 11.56
C TRP A 64 -4.79 6.90 10.45
N ILE A 65 -5.52 6.69 9.36
CA ILE A 65 -5.01 6.12 8.12
C ILE A 65 -5.21 7.21 7.07
N ASP A 66 -4.12 7.77 6.57
CA ASP A 66 -4.10 8.81 5.56
C ASP A 66 -4.27 8.22 4.14
N GLU A 67 -3.54 7.13 3.83
CA GLU A 67 -3.60 6.45 2.54
C GLU A 67 -3.66 4.92 2.69
N ALA A 68 -4.57 4.30 1.93
CA ALA A 68 -4.62 2.86 1.71
C ALA A 68 -4.78 2.56 0.22
N ARG A 69 -3.87 1.75 -0.33
CA ARG A 69 -3.89 1.33 -1.73
C ARG A 69 -3.95 -0.19 -1.84
N ILE A 70 -4.77 -0.67 -2.77
CA ILE A 70 -4.91 -2.10 -3.08
C ILE A 70 -4.68 -2.26 -4.58
N SER A 71 -3.94 -3.30 -4.96
CA SER A 71 -3.56 -3.59 -6.35
C SER A 71 -3.63 -5.09 -6.61
N THR A 72 -4.18 -5.48 -7.75
CA THR A 72 -4.14 -6.86 -8.25
C THR A 72 -2.82 -7.18 -8.95
N VAL A 73 -2.01 -6.16 -9.23
CA VAL A 73 -0.70 -6.29 -9.86
C VAL A 73 0.38 -6.16 -8.81
N PRO A 74 1.30 -7.14 -8.70
CA PRO A 74 2.42 -7.06 -7.78
C PRO A 74 3.40 -5.95 -8.17
N ARG A 75 3.95 -5.29 -7.16
CA ARG A 75 4.90 -4.19 -7.34
C ARG A 75 6.29 -4.67 -6.97
N SER A 76 7.29 -4.25 -7.75
CA SER A 76 8.68 -4.54 -7.43
C SER A 76 9.09 -3.84 -6.13
N GLU A 77 10.08 -4.40 -5.44
CA GLU A 77 10.64 -3.81 -4.22
C GLU A 77 11.14 -2.38 -4.46
N ALA A 78 11.81 -2.13 -5.59
CA ALA A 78 12.26 -0.79 -5.96
C ALA A 78 11.09 0.20 -6.10
N TRP A 79 9.95 -0.23 -6.67
CA TRP A 79 8.75 0.61 -6.78
C TRP A 79 8.16 0.93 -5.41
N LEU A 80 8.10 -0.05 -4.51
CA LEU A 80 7.61 0.16 -3.14
C LEU A 80 8.50 1.13 -2.35
N ALA A 81 9.82 1.00 -2.49
CA ALA A 81 10.78 1.90 -1.86
C ALA A 81 10.67 3.33 -2.42
N ALA A 82 10.49 3.46 -3.75
CA ALA A 82 10.24 4.75 -4.39
C ALA A 82 8.93 5.38 -3.90
N SER A 83 7.83 4.61 -3.87
CA SER A 83 6.52 5.10 -3.40
C SER A 83 6.56 5.61 -1.96
N TYR A 84 7.29 4.94 -1.07
CA TYR A 84 7.47 5.42 0.30
C TYR A 84 8.29 6.72 0.34
N ARG A 85 9.41 6.77 -0.38
CA ARG A 85 10.27 7.96 -0.42
C ARG A 85 9.55 9.18 -1.00
N SER A 86 8.70 9.00 -2.02
CA SER A 86 7.94 10.10 -2.63
C SER A 86 6.93 10.77 -1.69
N GLN A 87 6.59 10.13 -0.57
CA GLN A 87 5.64 10.66 0.42
C GLN A 87 6.35 11.32 1.60
N MET A 88 7.68 11.20 1.71
CA MET A 88 8.41 11.83 2.81
C MET A 88 8.44 13.35 2.62
N PRO A 89 8.25 14.13 3.70
CA PRO A 89 8.53 15.56 3.68
C PRO A 89 9.97 15.83 3.23
N GLY A 90 10.14 16.74 2.27
CA GLY A 90 11.46 17.12 1.75
C GLY A 90 12.16 16.04 0.93
N ASN A 91 11.43 15.03 0.43
CA ASN A 91 12.03 14.08 -0.50
C ASN A 91 12.46 14.76 -1.80
N THR A 92 13.56 14.28 -2.38
CA THR A 92 14.08 14.73 -3.67
C THR A 92 13.73 13.77 -4.81
N LEU A 93 12.84 12.80 -4.56
CA LEU A 93 12.47 11.80 -5.56
C LEU A 93 11.48 12.37 -6.56
N LEU A 94 10.55 13.18 -6.09
CA LEU A 94 9.66 13.97 -6.93
C LEU A 94 10.14 15.42 -6.87
N ASP A 95 10.92 15.82 -7.88
CA ASP A 95 11.24 17.23 -8.09
C ASP A 95 10.18 17.83 -9.02
N PHE A 96 9.42 18.78 -8.49
CA PHE A 96 8.57 19.62 -9.32
C PHE A 96 9.45 20.79 -9.71
N GLY A 97 9.84 20.84 -10.97
CA GLY A 97 10.60 21.97 -11.51
C GLY A 97 9.91 23.30 -11.20
N GLY A 98 10.64 24.41 -11.39
CA GLY A 98 10.10 25.74 -11.13
C GLY A 98 8.75 25.97 -11.84
N ILE A 99 7.91 26.82 -11.24
CA ILE A 99 6.68 27.29 -11.88
C ILE A 99 7.07 27.92 -13.21
N GLU A 100 6.63 27.34 -14.33
CA GLU A 100 6.72 28.01 -15.63
C GLU A 100 5.53 28.98 -15.71
N PRO A 101 5.77 30.31 -15.64
CA PRO A 101 4.69 31.26 -15.81
C PRO A 101 4.15 31.16 -17.24
N PRO A 102 2.85 31.43 -17.46
CA PRO A 102 2.32 31.60 -18.81
C PRO A 102 3.19 32.60 -19.58
N PRO A 103 3.44 32.36 -20.88
CA PRO A 103 4.20 33.29 -21.71
C PRO A 103 3.64 34.71 -21.57
N GLY A 104 4.45 35.64 -21.08
CA GLY A 104 4.08 37.06 -20.91
C GLY A 104 3.76 37.52 -19.49
N THR A 105 3.89 36.69 -18.46
CA THR A 105 3.71 37.15 -17.06
C THR A 105 4.92 37.94 -16.58
N LEU A 106 4.80 39.27 -16.47
CA LEU A 106 5.80 40.12 -15.82
C LEU A 106 5.62 40.05 -14.29
N LEU A 107 6.61 39.48 -13.60
CA LEU A 107 6.72 39.52 -12.14
C LEU A 107 7.13 40.93 -11.70
N TYR A 108 6.18 41.74 -11.25
CA TYR A 108 6.48 42.98 -10.52
C TYR A 108 6.93 42.60 -9.11
N LEU A 109 8.25 42.63 -8.87
CA LEU A 109 8.82 42.57 -7.52
C LEU A 109 8.65 43.96 -6.87
N ARG A 110 8.09 44.00 -5.65
CA ARG A 110 8.09 45.18 -4.78
C ARG A 110 9.24 45.12 -3.79
#